data_AF-A0A3T7S5V2-F1
#
_entry.id   AF-A0A3T7S5V2-F1
#
_cell.length_a   1.000
_cell.length_b   1.000
_cell.length_c   1.000
_cell.angle_alpha   90.00
_cell.angle_beta   90.00
_cell.angle_gamma   90.00
#
_symmetry.space_group_name_H-M   'P 1'
#
loop_
_entity.id
_entity.type
_entity.pdbx_description
1 polymer ?
#
loop_
_entity_poly.entity_id
_entity_poly.type
_entity_poly.pdbx_seq_one_letter_code
_entity_poly.pdbx_strand_id
1 'polypeptide(L)'
;MYAKSFLALDGNGHLTGATTAQIYPYDRYTCHLCGSALVFHPEWDTNRPWFEHTTSGLTGDGQHCPYVNPDTCEVRLVKRLQRWVPEALPVVRKADWHCTNCNSDYYGERYCLTCRTGEHSHMFPDAEKRTAEVTSCVC
;
A
#
# COMPACT_ATOMS: atom_id res chain seq x y z
N MET A 1 7.13 -8.57 10.76
CA MET A 1 6.32 -8.90 9.58
C MET A 1 5.94 -7.58 8.96
N TYR A 2 6.50 -7.25 7.79
CA TYR A 2 6.20 -6.00 7.11
C TYR A 2 5.05 -6.23 6.11
N ALA A 3 4.23 -5.22 5.89
CA ALA A 3 3.20 -5.30 4.86
C ALA A 3 3.84 -5.24 3.46
N LYS A 4 3.28 -6.00 2.51
CA LYS A 4 3.64 -5.86 1.10
C LYS A 4 3.14 -4.50 0.61
N SER A 5 4.05 -3.73 0.03
CA SER A 5 3.70 -2.50 -0.71
C SER A 5 3.69 -2.80 -2.20
N PHE A 6 2.76 -2.24 -2.95
CA PHE A 6 2.70 -2.42 -4.40
C PHE A 6 3.15 -1.16 -5.15
N LEU A 7 3.51 -0.12 -4.40
CA LEU A 7 4.03 1.14 -4.90
C LEU A 7 5.37 1.51 -4.28
N ALA A 8 6.18 2.15 -5.10
CA ALA A 8 7.40 2.79 -4.68
C ALA A 8 7.61 4.08 -5.50
N LEU A 9 8.55 4.90 -5.07
CA LEU A 9 9.19 5.88 -5.91
C LEU A 9 10.39 5.21 -6.60
N ASP A 10 10.53 5.41 -7.90
CA ASP A 10 11.69 4.96 -8.68
C ASP A 10 12.94 5.81 -8.40
N GLY A 11 14.06 5.51 -9.06
CA GLY A 11 15.31 6.26 -8.89
C GLY A 11 15.22 7.74 -9.25
N ASN A 12 14.19 8.15 -10.00
CA ASN A 12 13.91 9.53 -10.40
C ASN A 12 12.89 10.22 -9.48
N GLY A 13 12.36 9.52 -8.48
CA GLY A 13 11.32 10.04 -7.57
C GLY A 13 9.91 9.99 -8.15
N HIS A 14 9.67 9.26 -9.25
CA HIS A 14 8.34 9.07 -9.80
C HIS A 14 7.62 7.90 -9.14
N LEU A 15 6.33 8.06 -8.89
CA LEU A 15 5.49 7.00 -8.32
C LEU A 15 5.31 5.88 -9.35
N THR A 16 5.78 4.69 -9.01
CA THR A 16 5.77 3.51 -9.87
C THR A 16 5.14 2.32 -9.16
N GLY A 17 4.40 1.52 -9.93
CA GLY A 17 3.83 0.27 -9.45
C GLY A 17 4.80 -0.89 -9.57
N ALA A 18 4.63 -1.89 -8.72
CA ALA A 18 5.47 -3.10 -8.71
C ALA A 18 5.42 -3.87 -10.04
N THR A 19 4.31 -3.81 -10.79
CA THR A 19 4.23 -4.37 -12.15
C THR A 19 5.11 -3.62 -13.14
N THR A 20 5.17 -2.29 -13.06
CA THR A 20 6.03 -1.48 -13.92
C THR A 20 7.50 -1.65 -13.55
N ALA A 21 7.79 -1.80 -12.25
CA ALA A 21 9.12 -2.06 -11.72
C ALA A 21 9.74 -3.38 -12.20
N GLN A 22 8.95 -4.35 -12.65
CA GLN A 22 9.48 -5.56 -13.30
C GLN A 22 10.32 -5.24 -14.54
N ILE A 23 10.06 -4.13 -15.23
CA ILE A 23 10.82 -3.69 -16.41
C ILE A 23 12.21 -3.18 -16.00
N TYR A 24 12.34 -2.69 -14.77
CA TYR A 24 13.56 -2.10 -14.21
C TYR A 24 13.91 -2.73 -12.85
N PRO A 25 14.16 -4.05 -12.77
CA PRO A 25 14.23 -4.77 -11.49
C PRO A 25 15.44 -4.39 -10.62
N TYR A 26 16.45 -3.76 -11.22
CA TYR A 26 17.68 -3.31 -10.55
C TYR A 26 17.68 -1.81 -10.22
N ASP A 27 16.57 -1.11 -10.45
CA ASP A 27 16.46 0.29 -10.07
C ASP A 27 16.35 0.43 -8.53
N ARG A 28 16.56 1.63 -8.04
CA ARG A 28 16.49 1.95 -6.63
C ARG A 28 15.09 2.43 -6.27
N TYR A 29 14.40 1.61 -5.49
CA TYR A 29 13.03 1.90 -5.05
C TYR A 29 13.01 2.45 -3.63
N THR A 30 12.20 3.47 -3.41
CA THR A 30 11.98 4.05 -2.08
C THR A 30 10.49 4.13 -1.75
N CYS A 31 10.14 4.06 -0.47
CA CYS A 31 8.76 4.15 -0.05
C CYS A 31 8.25 5.58 -0.27
N HIS A 32 7.12 5.71 -0.96
CA HIS A 32 6.50 7.00 -1.22
C HIS A 32 5.93 7.70 0.03
N LEU A 33 5.81 6.99 1.16
CA LEU A 33 5.33 7.56 2.43
C LEU A 33 6.46 8.03 3.35
N CYS A 34 7.52 7.22 3.49
CA CYS A 34 8.58 7.49 4.46
C CYS A 34 9.98 7.65 3.83
N GLY A 35 10.11 7.51 2.50
CA GLY A 35 11.39 7.61 1.79
C GLY A 35 12.37 6.48 2.06
N SER A 36 12.00 5.47 2.87
CA SER A 36 12.88 4.34 3.19
C SER A 36 13.17 3.48 1.95
N ALA A 37 14.37 2.90 1.88
CA ALA A 37 14.72 2.00 0.79
C ALA A 37 13.87 0.73 0.83
N LEU A 38 13.36 0.34 -0.34
CA LEU A 38 12.53 -0.85 -0.55
C LEU A 38 13.31 -1.90 -1.34
N VAL A 39 13.06 -3.17 -1.02
CA VAL A 39 13.50 -4.30 -1.85
C VAL A 39 12.38 -4.68 -2.79
N PHE A 40 12.69 -4.75 -4.07
CA PHE A 40 11.76 -5.23 -5.08
C PHE A 40 11.79 -6.75 -5.16
N HIS A 41 10.59 -7.35 -5.09
CA HIS A 41 10.36 -8.76 -5.30
C HIS A 41 9.66 -8.93 -6.66
N PRO A 42 10.33 -9.53 -7.66
CA PRO A 42 9.69 -9.82 -8.93
C PRO A 42 8.58 -10.86 -8.74
N GLU A 43 7.75 -11.00 -9.77
CA GLU A 43 6.70 -12.01 -9.78
C GLU A 43 7.29 -13.40 -9.60
N TRP A 44 6.75 -14.14 -8.62
CA TRP A 44 7.17 -15.50 -8.33
C TRP A 44 5.96 -16.36 -8.00
N ASP A 45 5.81 -17.44 -8.77
CA ASP A 45 4.70 -18.39 -8.66
C ASP A 45 3.33 -17.69 -8.75
N THR A 46 2.53 -17.69 -7.68
CA THR A 46 1.22 -17.04 -7.62
C THR A 46 1.27 -15.59 -7.12
N ASN A 47 2.43 -15.12 -6.65
CA ASN A 47 2.57 -13.79 -6.08
C ASN A 47 2.91 -12.76 -7.17
N ARG A 48 1.98 -11.83 -7.37
CA ARG A 48 2.23 -10.57 -8.11
C ARG A 48 3.40 -9.81 -7.51
N PRO A 49 4.20 -9.09 -8.32
CA PRO A 49 5.38 -8.36 -7.86
C PRO A 49 5.03 -7.37 -6.74
N TRP A 50 5.93 -7.18 -5.79
CA TRP A 50 5.73 -6.31 -4.64
C TRP A 50 7.05 -5.72 -4.15
N PHE A 51 6.94 -4.74 -3.26
CA PHE A 51 8.06 -4.16 -2.55
C PHE A 51 7.95 -4.48 -1.06
N GLU A 52 9.10 -4.71 -0.44
CA GLU A 52 9.22 -4.96 0.99
C GLU A 52 10.18 -3.96 1.65
N HIS A 53 9.85 -3.53 2.86
CA HIS A 53 10.75 -2.71 3.67
C HIS A 53 11.88 -3.57 4.24
N THR A 54 13.11 -3.10 4.15
CA THR A 54 14.25 -3.73 4.84
C THR A 54 14.54 -3.04 6.15
N THR A 55 14.88 -3.83 7.16
CA THR A 55 15.27 -3.32 8.49
C THR A 55 16.45 -2.35 8.42
N SER A 56 17.32 -2.51 7.42
CA SER A 56 18.48 -1.65 7.14
C SER A 56 18.12 -0.26 6.61
N GLY A 57 16.94 -0.10 6.00
CA GLY A 57 16.46 1.16 5.41
C GLY A 57 15.57 1.99 6.34
N LEU A 58 15.13 1.41 7.47
CA LEU A 58 14.25 2.04 8.45
C LEU A 58 15.06 2.93 9.40
N THR A 59 15.37 4.15 8.97
CA THR A 59 15.93 5.20 9.84
C THR A 59 14.87 6.28 10.08
N GLY A 60 14.79 6.79 11.32
CA GLY A 60 13.84 7.86 11.70
C GLY A 60 12.37 7.51 11.46
N ASP A 61 11.68 8.34 10.66
CA ASP A 61 10.23 8.28 10.41
C ASP A 61 9.76 6.98 9.72
N GLY A 62 10.68 6.15 9.21
CA GLY A 62 10.37 4.83 8.65
C GLY A 62 9.70 3.88 9.64
N GLN A 63 9.94 4.02 10.95
CA GLN A 63 9.29 3.20 12.00
C GLN A 63 7.79 3.50 12.16
N HIS A 64 7.35 4.70 11.77
CA HIS A 64 5.94 5.08 11.79
C HIS A 64 5.27 4.90 10.42
N CYS A 65 5.98 4.31 9.45
CA CYS A 65 5.41 4.00 8.15
C CYS A 65 4.26 2.99 8.33
N PRO A 66 3.07 3.23 7.76
CA PRO A 66 1.94 2.29 7.86
C PRO A 66 2.26 0.88 7.36
N TYR A 67 3.22 0.73 6.45
CA TYR A 67 3.70 -0.59 5.98
C TYR A 67 4.56 -1.34 7.00
N VAL A 68 5.16 -0.60 7.93
CA VAL A 68 6.08 -1.09 8.95
C VAL A 68 5.37 -1.27 10.28
N ASN A 69 4.45 -0.37 10.60
CA ASN A 69 3.61 -0.40 11.78
C ASN A 69 2.14 -0.14 11.39
N PRO A 70 1.43 -1.15 10.86
CA PRO A 70 0.01 -1.04 10.53
C PRO A 70 -0.82 -0.79 11.79
N ASP A 71 -1.99 -0.19 11.63
CA ASP A 71 -2.85 0.19 12.76
C ASP A 71 -3.19 -1.03 13.63
N THR A 72 -3.24 -0.84 14.95
CA THR A 72 -3.60 -1.89 15.91
C THR A 72 -4.92 -2.60 15.59
N CYS A 73 -5.90 -1.90 15.01
CA CYS A 73 -7.16 -2.46 14.53
C CYS A 73 -6.95 -3.39 13.32
N GLU A 74 -6.11 -3.00 12.36
CA GLU A 74 -5.74 -3.83 11.20
C GLU A 74 -4.97 -5.07 11.63
N VAL A 75 -4.04 -4.93 12.59
CA VAL A 75 -3.30 -6.05 13.17
C VAL A 75 -4.25 -7.05 13.85
N ARG A 76 -5.26 -6.57 14.60
CA ARG A 76 -6.28 -7.45 15.21
C ARG A 76 -7.11 -8.17 14.15
N LEU A 77 -7.49 -7.51 13.07
CA LEU A 77 -8.26 -8.11 11.98
C LEU A 77 -7.46 -9.21 11.27
N VAL A 78 -6.21 -8.92 10.92
CA VAL A 78 -5.31 -9.86 10.24
C VAL A 78 -5.01 -11.07 11.11
N LYS A 79 -4.72 -10.90 12.40
CA LYS A 79 -4.54 -12.03 13.32
C LYS A 79 -5.78 -12.93 13.40
N ARG A 80 -6.97 -12.36 13.24
CA ARG A 80 -8.23 -13.12 13.22
C ARG A 80 -8.38 -13.90 11.90
N LEU A 81 -8.00 -13.29 10.78
CA LEU A 81 -7.97 -13.91 9.45
C LEU A 81 -6.90 -15.01 9.35
N GLN A 82 -5.74 -14.84 9.98
CA GLN A 82 -4.64 -15.81 9.98
C GLN A 82 -4.99 -17.17 10.58
N ARG A 83 -6.08 -17.27 11.35
CA ARG A 83 -6.61 -18.57 11.79
C ARG A 83 -7.14 -19.43 10.64
N TRP A 84 -7.53 -18.81 9.54
CA TRP A 84 -8.13 -19.46 8.37
C TRP A 84 -7.24 -19.33 7.13
N VAL A 85 -6.50 -18.23 7.01
CA VAL A 85 -5.56 -17.95 5.91
C VAL A 85 -4.21 -17.55 6.51
N PRO A 86 -3.31 -18.50 6.79
CA PRO A 86 -2.05 -18.24 7.49
C PRO A 86 -1.17 -17.17 6.83
N GLU A 87 -1.28 -17.01 5.51
CA GLU A 87 -0.52 -16.05 4.71
C GLU A 87 -1.17 -14.66 4.62
N ALA A 88 -2.28 -14.41 5.34
CA ALA A 88 -2.93 -13.11 5.36
C ALA A 88 -1.97 -12.05 5.94
N LEU A 89 -1.75 -10.99 5.16
CA LEU A 89 -0.94 -9.83 5.55
C LEU A 89 -1.82 -8.61 5.79
N PRO A 90 -1.40 -7.67 6.68
CA PRO A 90 -2.09 -6.40 6.84
C PRO A 90 -2.11 -5.62 5.53
N VAL A 91 -3.31 -5.20 5.15
CA VAL A 91 -3.53 -4.24 4.07
C VAL A 91 -3.65 -2.88 4.73
N VAL A 92 -2.73 -1.98 4.41
CA VAL A 92 -2.79 -0.59 4.85
C VAL A 92 -4.03 0.05 4.21
N ARG A 93 -5.08 0.30 5.00
CA ARG A 93 -6.28 1.01 4.54
C ARG A 93 -6.06 2.52 4.61
N LYS A 94 -5.28 3.05 3.67
CA LYS A 94 -5.18 4.52 3.51
C LYS A 94 -6.27 5.03 2.56
N ALA A 95 -7.50 5.08 3.07
CA ALA A 95 -8.66 5.78 2.51
C ALA A 95 -9.20 5.31 1.14
N ASP A 96 -10.40 5.81 0.85
CA ASP A 96 -11.15 5.61 -0.38
C ASP A 96 -10.57 6.58 -1.42
N TRP A 97 -9.95 6.04 -2.47
CA TRP A 97 -9.41 6.80 -3.58
C TRP A 97 -10.37 6.74 -4.76
N HIS A 98 -10.63 7.88 -5.37
CA HIS A 98 -11.30 7.98 -6.66
C HIS A 98 -10.26 8.34 -7.72
N CYS A 99 -10.17 7.55 -8.78
CA CYS A 99 -9.35 7.92 -9.93
C CYS A 99 -10.21 8.52 -11.03
N THR A 100 -9.98 9.80 -11.34
CA THR A 100 -10.76 10.56 -12.33
C THR A 100 -10.54 10.10 -13.77
N ASN A 101 -9.43 9.39 -14.05
CA ASN A 101 -9.14 8.88 -15.39
C ASN A 101 -9.82 7.52 -15.67
N CYS A 102 -9.82 6.60 -14.70
CA CYS A 102 -10.53 5.30 -14.80
C CYS A 102 -11.97 5.37 -14.27
N ASN A 103 -12.38 6.53 -13.71
CA ASN A 103 -13.64 6.79 -13.01
C ASN A 103 -14.03 5.62 -12.08
N SER A 104 -13.04 5.12 -11.33
CA SER A 104 -13.18 3.95 -10.47
C SER A 104 -12.71 4.28 -9.06
N ASP A 105 -13.50 3.84 -8.09
CA ASP A 105 -13.18 3.91 -6.67
C ASP A 105 -12.39 2.67 -6.26
N TYR A 106 -11.36 2.88 -5.45
CA TYR A 106 -10.54 1.79 -4.97
C TYR A 106 -9.97 2.10 -3.58
N TYR A 107 -9.63 1.03 -2.87
CA TYR A 107 -9.09 1.09 -1.52
C TYR A 107 -7.60 0.77 -1.54
N GLY A 108 -6.80 1.47 -0.72
CA GLY A 108 -5.38 1.17 -0.54
C GLY A 108 -4.49 2.39 -0.74
N GLU A 109 -3.42 2.24 -1.51
CA GLU A 109 -2.48 3.32 -1.80
C GLU A 109 -2.93 4.16 -3.00
N ARG A 110 -2.56 5.44 -3.09
CA ARG A 110 -2.91 6.37 -4.20
C ARG A 110 -2.35 5.93 -5.56
N TYR A 111 -2.89 4.86 -6.13
CA TYR A 111 -2.57 4.30 -7.44
C TYR A 111 -3.73 3.48 -8.03
N CYS A 112 -4.36 3.98 -9.10
CA CYS A 112 -5.36 3.20 -9.83
C CYS A 112 -4.67 2.06 -10.57
N LEU A 113 -4.98 0.81 -10.23
CA LEU A 113 -4.45 -0.38 -10.92
C LEU A 113 -4.85 -0.42 -12.40
N THR A 114 -5.99 0.17 -12.76
CA THR A 114 -6.46 0.28 -14.15
C THR A 114 -5.62 1.27 -14.95
N CYS A 115 -5.36 2.47 -14.41
CA CYS A 115 -4.53 3.48 -15.07
C CYS A 115 -3.03 3.24 -14.91
N ARG A 116 -2.64 2.39 -13.95
CA ARG A 116 -1.24 2.17 -13.55
C ARG A 116 -0.50 3.46 -13.20
N THR A 117 -1.21 4.41 -12.60
CA THR A 117 -0.67 5.68 -12.11
C THR A 117 -1.46 6.16 -10.90
N GLY A 118 -0.80 6.93 -10.04
CA GLY A 118 -1.42 7.65 -8.93
C GLY A 118 -1.84 9.07 -9.28
N GLU A 119 -1.43 9.62 -10.43
CA GLU A 119 -1.59 11.05 -10.76
C GLU A 119 -3.03 11.53 -10.68
N HIS A 120 -3.97 10.73 -11.18
CA HIS A 120 -5.41 11.05 -11.23
C HIS A 120 -6.20 10.59 -10.01
N SER A 121 -5.51 10.07 -8.98
CA SER A 121 -6.15 9.53 -7.79
C SER A 121 -6.26 10.59 -6.71
N HIS A 122 -7.51 10.87 -6.33
CA HIS A 122 -7.89 11.85 -5.32
C HIS A 122 -8.57 11.13 -4.15
N MET A 123 -8.29 11.58 -2.94
CA MET A 123 -8.97 11.06 -1.76
C MET A 123 -10.42 11.56 -1.80
N PHE A 124 -11.39 10.68 -1.51
CA PHE A 124 -12.77 11.13 -1.29
C PHE A 124 -12.77 12.20 -0.19
N PRO A 125 -13.40 13.36 -0.40
CA PRO A 125 -13.53 14.34 0.67
C PRO A 125 -14.35 13.74 1.82
N ASP A 126 -13.87 13.89 3.06
CA ASP A 126 -14.48 13.37 4.30
C ASP A 126 -15.97 13.78 4.51
N ALA A 127 -16.51 14.66 3.65
CA ALA A 127 -17.88 15.15 3.71
C ALA A 127 -18.96 14.08 3.41
N GLU A 128 -18.63 12.99 2.71
CA GLU A 128 -19.59 11.89 2.43
C GLU A 128 -19.51 10.72 3.41
N LYS A 129 -18.54 10.69 4.34
CA LYS A 129 -18.45 9.62 5.36
C LYS A 129 -19.57 9.65 6.41
N ARG A 130 -20.21 10.80 6.64
CA ARG A 130 -21.24 10.94 7.68
C ARG A 130 -22.51 10.11 7.43
N THR A 131 -22.74 9.61 6.22
CA THR A 131 -23.91 8.78 5.92
C THR A 131 -23.63 7.27 5.96
N ALA A 132 -22.36 6.83 6.03
CA ALA A 132 -22.01 5.41 6.07
C ALA A 132 -21.45 4.93 7.43
N GLU A 133 -20.91 5.82 8.27
CA GLU A 133 -20.24 5.42 9.53
C GLU A 133 -21.16 5.25 10.75
N VAL A 134 -22.48 5.37 10.62
CA VAL A 134 -23.39 5.21 11.78
C VAL A 134 -23.60 3.73 12.20
N THR A 135 -23.07 2.74 11.48
CA THR A 135 -23.44 1.33 11.76
C THR A 135 -22.31 0.32 11.99
N SER A 136 -21.04 0.70 12.15
CA SER A 136 -20.05 -0.30 12.62
C SER A 136 -18.80 0.27 13.30
N CYS A 137 -19.00 0.90 14.45
CA CYS A 137 -17.99 0.87 15.50
C CYS A 137 -18.65 0.47 16.82
N VAL A 138 -18.94 -0.81 16.92
CA VAL A 138 -18.92 -1.51 18.21
C VAL A 138 -17.83 -2.57 18.08
N CYS A 139 -16.67 -2.27 18.67
CA CYS A 139 -15.64 -3.25 18.97
C CYS A 139 -15.96 -3.95 20.29
#